data_AF-A0A3N6G5Z3-F1
#
_entry.id   AF-A0A3N6G5Z3-F1
#
_cell.length_a   1.000
_cell.length_b   1.000
_cell.length_c   1.000
_cell.angle_alpha   90.00
_cell.angle_beta   90.00
_cell.angle_gamma   90.00
#
_symmetry.space_group_name_H-M   'P 1'
#
loop_
_entity.id
_entity.type
_entity.pdbx_description
1 polymer ?
#
loop_
_entity_poly.entity_id
_entity_poly.type
_entity_poly.pdbx_seq_one_letter_code
_entity_poly.pdbx_strand_id
1 'polypeptide(L)'
;MPGRKRHIVTDTLGLLLTVAVTAANIDDRDAAAGLPMRLRRLHRDITLVWADGGYTGFLVGYCRDKLALTLERRRTRGNIVWA
;
A
#
# COMPACT_ATOMS: atom_id res chain seq x y z
N MET A 1 15.75 -6.06 20.65
CA MET A 1 15.91 -5.34 19.37
C MET A 1 14.52 -5.16 18.78
N PRO A 2 14.01 -3.94 18.56
CA PRO A 2 12.70 -3.77 17.95
C PRO A 2 12.74 -4.33 16.51
N GLY A 3 11.74 -5.12 16.14
CA GLY A 3 11.64 -5.74 14.81
C GLY A 3 11.48 -4.70 13.70
N ARG A 4 11.49 -5.16 12.44
CA ARG A 4 11.23 -4.31 11.27
C ARG A 4 10.07 -4.90 10.47
N LYS A 5 9.16 -4.05 10.02
CA LYS A 5 8.07 -4.40 9.11
C LYS A 5 8.39 -3.92 7.70
N ARG A 6 7.89 -4.63 6.69
CA ARG A 6 8.08 -4.29 5.27
C ARG A 6 6.71 -4.17 4.60
N HIS A 7 6.51 -3.08 3.89
CA HIS A 7 5.33 -2.76 3.09
C HIS A 7 5.75 -2.77 1.62
N ILE A 8 5.12 -3.57 0.76
CA ILE A 8 5.65 -3.89 -0.58
C ILE A 8 4.57 -3.81 -1.67
N VAL A 9 4.54 -2.76 -2.48
CA VAL A 9 3.66 -2.77 -3.65
C VAL A 9 4.33 -3.58 -4.75
N THR A 10 3.63 -4.57 -5.31
CA THR A 10 4.02 -5.23 -6.56
C THR A 10 2.91 -5.12 -7.59
N ASP A 11 3.22 -5.32 -8.88
CA ASP A 11 2.21 -5.42 -9.94
C ASP A 11 1.55 -6.81 -9.99
N THR A 12 0.70 -7.03 -10.99
CA THR A 12 0.01 -8.31 -11.20
C THR A 12 0.94 -9.45 -11.66
N LEU A 13 2.14 -9.14 -12.14
CA LEU A 13 3.17 -10.10 -12.51
C LEU A 13 4.11 -10.41 -11.33
N GLY A 14 4.01 -9.68 -10.23
CA GLY A 14 4.87 -9.79 -9.05
C GLY A 14 6.13 -8.92 -9.12
N LEU A 15 6.19 -7.95 -10.04
CA LEU A 15 7.28 -6.98 -10.13
C LEU A 15 7.13 -5.91 -9.05
N LEU A 16 8.22 -5.64 -8.35
CA LEU A 16 8.23 -4.71 -7.22
C LEU A 16 8.15 -3.25 -7.69
N LEU A 17 7.14 -2.53 -7.21
CA LEU A 17 6.86 -1.14 -7.57
C LEU A 17 7.34 -0.15 -6.49
N THR A 18 7.10 -0.46 -5.22
CA THR A 18 7.66 0.35 -4.11
C THR A 18 7.76 -0.47 -2.82
N VAL A 19 8.74 -0.13 -1.99
CA VAL A 19 8.94 -0.72 -0.66
C VAL A 19 9.07 0.38 0.38
N ALA A 20 8.45 0.18 1.55
CA ALA A 20 8.77 0.90 2.77
C ALA A 20 9.15 -0.06 3.88
N VAL A 21 10.15 0.32 4.68
CA VAL A 21 10.58 -0.43 5.86
C VAL A 21 10.37 0.47 7.06
N THR A 22 9.62 -0.03 8.03
CA THR A 22 9.29 0.69 9.27
C THR A 22 9.72 -0.12 10.48
N ALA A 23 9.92 0.56 11.60
CA ALA A 23 10.14 -0.14 12.86
C ALA A 23 8.84 -0.86 13.26
N ALA A 24 8.95 -2.06 13.85
CA ALA A 24 7.79 -2.88 14.15
C ALA A 24 6.87 -2.31 15.24
N ASN A 25 7.34 -1.29 15.96
CA ASN A 25 6.55 -0.53 16.93
C ASN A 25 5.70 0.58 16.29
N ILE A 26 5.87 0.85 14.99
CA ILE A 26 5.01 1.77 14.24
C ILE A 26 3.75 1.01 13.83
N ASP A 27 2.59 1.64 14.05
CA ASP A 27 1.31 1.11 13.59
C ASP A 27 1.29 1.03 12.06
N ASP A 28 0.76 -0.07 11.53
CA ASP A 28 0.72 -0.31 10.09
C ASP A 28 0.00 0.82 9.36
N ARG A 29 -0.97 1.48 10.01
CA ARG A 29 -1.72 2.60 9.42
C ARG A 29 -0.85 3.84 9.17
N ASP A 30 0.02 4.19 10.10
CA ASP A 30 0.94 5.33 9.98
C ASP A 30 2.11 4.99 9.04
N ALA A 31 2.57 3.74 9.09
CA ALA A 31 3.58 3.22 8.18
C ALA A 31 3.08 3.18 6.72
N ALA A 32 1.81 2.83 6.52
CA ALA A 32 1.17 2.73 5.22
C ALA A 32 0.99 4.08 4.53
N ALA A 33 0.70 5.15 5.27
CA ALA A 33 0.29 6.43 4.68
C ALA A 33 1.30 6.99 3.66
N GLY A 34 2.59 6.75 3.88
CA GLY A 34 3.66 7.17 2.96
C GLY A 34 3.75 6.35 1.67
N LEU A 35 3.22 5.12 1.65
CA LEU A 35 3.41 4.18 0.55
C LEU A 35 2.53 4.51 -0.67
N PRO A 36 1.21 4.81 -0.55
CA PRO A 36 0.39 5.27 -1.67
C PRO A 36 0.90 6.57 -2.31
N MET A 37 1.44 7.50 -1.51
CA MET A 37 2.04 8.72 -2.05
C MET A 37 3.27 8.41 -2.91
N ARG A 38 4.16 7.52 -2.44
CA ARG A 38 5.32 7.06 -3.20
C ARG A 38 4.89 6.35 -4.47
N LEU A 39 3.92 5.45 -4.38
CA LEU A 39 3.35 4.74 -5.54
C LEU A 39 2.81 5.73 -6.57
N ARG A 40 1.98 6.69 -6.17
CA ARG A 40 1.43 7.70 -7.08
C ARG A 40 2.49 8.59 -7.71
N ARG A 41 3.58 8.89 -6.99
CA ARG A 41 4.69 9.69 -7.53
C ARG A 41 5.49 8.94 -8.60
N LEU A 42 5.67 7.63 -8.43
CA LEU A 42 6.47 6.79 -9.34
C LEU A 42 5.64 6.22 -10.49
N HIS A 43 4.35 5.93 -10.25
CA HIS A 43 3.47 5.23 -11.18
C HIS A 43 2.11 5.94 -11.25
N ARG A 44 2.07 7.02 -12.03
CA ARG A 44 0.87 7.86 -12.19
C ARG A 44 -0.29 7.13 -12.88
N ASP A 45 0.00 6.10 -13.67
CA ASP A 45 -0.99 5.36 -14.45
C ASP A 45 -1.70 4.28 -13.62
N ILE A 46 -1.18 3.96 -12.43
CA ILE A 46 -1.83 3.05 -11.50
C ILE A 46 -2.98 3.80 -10.82
N THR A 47 -4.18 3.25 -10.96
CA THR A 47 -5.42 3.80 -10.40
C THR A 47 -6.07 2.89 -9.38
N LEU A 48 -5.72 1.60 -9.36
CA LEU A 48 -6.27 0.59 -8.45
C LEU A 48 -5.16 -0.09 -7.66
N VAL A 49 -5.36 -0.20 -6.35
CA VAL A 49 -4.47 -0.86 -5.40
C VAL A 49 -5.30 -1.79 -4.54
N TRP A 50 -4.91 -3.06 -4.45
CA TRP A 50 -5.49 -3.98 -3.47
C TRP A 50 -4.70 -3.90 -2.18
N ALA A 51 -5.38 -4.01 -1.05
CA ALA A 51 -4.73 -4.09 0.25
C ALA A 51 -5.45 -5.08 1.17
N ASP A 52 -4.74 -5.52 2.21
CA ASP A 52 -5.31 -6.36 3.25
C ASP A 52 -6.23 -5.55 4.20
N GLY A 53 -7.02 -6.24 5.02
CA GLY A 53 -7.95 -5.64 5.97
C GLY A 53 -7.32 -4.61 6.92
N GLY A 54 -6.01 -4.71 7.19
CA GLY A 54 -5.26 -3.74 8.01
C GLY A 54 -5.15 -2.34 7.40
N TYR A 55 -5.32 -2.19 6.09
CA TYR A 55 -5.20 -0.92 5.37
C TYR A 55 -6.53 -0.22 5.11
N THR A 56 -7.58 -0.65 5.81
CA THR A 56 -8.92 -0.08 5.70
C THR A 56 -9.10 1.16 6.56
N GLY A 57 -10.13 1.97 6.27
CA GLY A 57 -10.45 3.19 7.03
C GLY A 57 -9.92 4.47 6.36
N PHE A 58 -9.27 5.35 7.13
CA PHE A 58 -8.80 6.67 6.66
C PHE A 58 -7.98 6.60 5.37
N LEU A 59 -7.16 5.54 5.21
CA LEU A 59 -6.29 5.39 4.04
C LEU A 59 -7.09 5.24 2.73
N VAL A 60 -8.27 4.62 2.76
CA VAL A 60 -9.14 4.47 1.58
C VAL A 60 -9.63 5.85 1.11
N GLY A 61 -10.15 6.66 2.04
CA GLY A 61 -10.58 8.02 1.73
C GLY A 61 -9.42 8.90 1.27
N TYR A 62 -8.29 8.84 1.96
CA TYR A 62 -7.08 9.57 1.59
C TYR A 62 -6.59 9.21 0.17
N CYS A 63 -6.53 7.93 -0.17
CA CYS A 63 -6.11 7.49 -1.50
C CYS A 63 -7.06 8.01 -2.57
N ARG A 64 -8.38 7.92 -2.34
CA ARG A 64 -9.39 8.39 -3.29
C ARG A 64 -9.34 9.91 -3.46
N ASP A 65 -9.36 10.64 -2.36
CA ASP A 65 -9.59 12.10 -2.36
C ASP A 65 -8.33 12.90 -2.65
N LYS A 66 -7.14 12.39 -2.27
CA LYS A 66 -5.86 13.10 -2.41
C LYS A 66 -4.96 12.52 -3.47
N LEU A 67 -5.08 11.22 -3.73
CA LEU A 67 -4.18 10.53 -4.64
C LEU A 67 -4.89 10.00 -5.87
N ALA A 68 -6.20 10.18 -6.07
CA ALA A 68 -6.97 9.58 -7.17
C ALA A 68 -6.79 8.04 -7.30
N LEU A 69 -6.40 7.39 -6.21
CA LEU A 69 -6.13 5.95 -6.11
C LEU A 69 -7.31 5.27 -5.45
N THR A 70 -7.85 4.25 -6.11
CA THR A 70 -8.86 3.36 -5.55
C THR A 70 -8.17 2.27 -4.75
N LEU A 71 -8.52 2.15 -3.46
CA LEU A 71 -7.97 1.14 -2.57
C LEU A 71 -9.06 0.14 -2.21
N GLU A 72 -8.90 -1.12 -2.63
CA GLU A 72 -9.90 -2.17 -2.46
C GLU A 72 -9.40 -3.32 -1.60
N ARG A 73 -10.30 -3.91 -0.81
CA ARG A 73 -10.01 -5.16 -0.11
C ARG A 73 -9.98 -6.30 -1.14
N ARG A 74 -8.91 -7.08 -1.11
CA ARG A 74 -8.73 -8.25 -1.99
C ARG A 74 -9.83 -9.31 -1.82
N ARG A 75 -10.22 -9.97 -2.93
CA ARG A 75 -11.18 -11.11 -2.95
C ARG A 75 -10.63 -12.47 -3.41
N THR A 76 -9.40 -12.59 -3.99
CA THR A 76 -8.87 -13.87 -4.54
C THR A 76 -7.33 -13.99 -4.63
N ARG A 77 -6.78 -15.23 -4.62
CA ARG A 77 -5.33 -15.57 -4.63
C ARG A 77 -4.65 -15.41 -6.02
N GLY A 78 -3.74 -14.45 -6.15
CA GLY A 78 -2.86 -14.09 -7.29
C GLY A 78 -2.06 -12.80 -7.01
N ASN A 79 -0.88 -12.62 -7.63
CA ASN A 79 0.23 -11.71 -7.25
C ASN A 79 -0.13 -10.26 -6.86
N ILE A 80 0.63 -9.72 -5.89
CA ILE A 80 0.12 -8.90 -4.79
C ILE A 80 0.56 -7.43 -4.87
N VAL A 81 -0.38 -6.51 -4.99
CA VAL A 81 -0.17 -5.12 -4.58
C VAL A 81 -0.23 -5.09 -3.04
N TRP A 82 0.86 -4.79 -2.29
CA TRP A 82 0.76 -4.47 -0.85
C TRP A 82 0.89 -2.97 -0.63
N ALA A 83 -0.11 -2.37 0.01
CA ALA A 83 0.16 -1.23 0.89
C ALA A 83 0.86 -1.72 2.17
#